data_AF-A0A653HBA1-F1
#
_entry.id   AF-A0A653HBA1-F1
#
_cell.length_a   1.000
_cell.length_b   1.000
_cell.length_c   1.000
_cell.angle_alpha   90.00
_cell.angle_beta   90.00
_cell.angle_gamma   90.00
#
_symmetry.space_group_name_H-M   'P 1'
#
loop_
_entity.id
_entity.type
_entity.pdbx_description
1 polymer ?
#
loop_
_entity_poly.entity_id
_entity_poly.type
_entity_poly.pdbx_seq_one_letter_code
_entity_poly.pdbx_strand_id
1 'polypeptide(L)'
;MYDDKGLSYKIVNDNSVIEFSKSKIYNEIINFIMNLNESIIAVEMKPLECFVACDNSRGTNLGNNNNGGNNGNSNNNDSDKGKLRLTLSKNVYNIFELIKNINTCIDSCPPIKQPARFGNKGFQNFCDAYYKEINTQLPTILIES
;
A
#
# COMPACT_ATOMS: atom_id res chain seq x y z
N MET A 1 11.44 17.27 -32.15
CA MET A 1 11.65 15.83 -31.96
C MET A 1 11.74 15.58 -30.47
N TYR A 2 10.64 15.19 -29.83
CA TYR A 2 10.67 14.67 -28.47
C TYR A 2 10.84 13.16 -28.58
N ASP A 3 11.83 12.63 -27.87
CA ASP A 3 12.17 11.21 -27.85
C ASP A 3 10.98 10.41 -27.29
N ASP A 4 10.28 9.68 -28.16
CA ASP A 4 9.04 8.94 -27.89
C ASP A 4 9.29 7.59 -27.17
N LYS A 5 10.40 7.50 -26.42
CA LYS A 5 10.83 6.29 -25.70
C LYS A 5 10.32 6.25 -24.25
N GLY A 6 9.26 7.00 -23.95
CA GLY A 6 8.58 6.93 -22.66
C GLY A 6 7.61 5.76 -22.64
N LEU A 7 7.71 4.90 -21.63
CA LEU A 7 6.89 3.71 -21.31
C LEU A 7 5.36 3.95 -21.19
N SER A 8 4.85 5.09 -21.61
CA SER A 8 3.46 5.49 -21.45
C SER A 8 2.69 5.21 -22.74
N TYR A 9 2.04 4.04 -22.83
CA TYR A 9 0.94 3.86 -23.77
C TYR A 9 -0.18 4.85 -23.40
N LYS A 10 -0.14 6.06 -23.97
CA LYS A 10 -1.22 7.02 -23.78
C LYS A 10 -2.41 6.53 -24.58
N ILE A 11 -3.46 6.15 -23.88
CA ILE A 11 -4.75 5.85 -24.49
C ILE A 11 -5.44 7.19 -24.78
N VAL A 12 -5.45 7.58 -26.05
CA VAL A 12 -5.90 8.90 -26.51
C VAL A 12 -7.13 8.85 -27.43
N ASN A 13 -7.43 7.68 -27.98
CA ASN A 13 -8.56 7.43 -28.89
C ASN A 13 -8.92 5.93 -28.96
N ASP A 14 -9.98 5.59 -29.68
CA ASP A 14 -10.47 4.22 -29.80
C ASP A 14 -9.42 3.26 -30.38
N ASN A 15 -8.63 3.72 -31.36
CA ASN A 15 -7.55 2.90 -31.94
C ASN A 15 -6.49 2.56 -30.89
N SER A 16 -6.09 3.53 -30.06
CA SER A 16 -5.12 3.29 -28.97
C SER A 16 -5.64 2.35 -27.89
N VAL A 17 -6.97 2.28 -27.69
CA VAL A 17 -7.59 1.27 -26.81
C VAL A 17 -7.42 -0.12 -27.40
N ILE A 18 -7.68 -0.27 -28.71
CA ILE A 18 -7.52 -1.54 -29.42
C ILE A 18 -6.05 -1.99 -29.38
N GLU A 19 -5.11 -1.08 -29.59
CA GLU A 19 -3.68 -1.38 -29.49
C GLU A 19 -3.28 -1.78 -28.06
N PHE A 20 -3.74 -1.04 -27.05
CA PHE A 20 -3.48 -1.37 -25.65
C PHE A 20 -4.00 -2.76 -25.27
N SER A 21 -5.24 -3.10 -25.64
CA SER A 21 -5.84 -4.41 -25.34
C SER A 21 -5.09 -5.61 -25.94
N LYS A 22 -4.31 -5.39 -27.01
CA LYS A 22 -3.46 -6.41 -27.64
C LYS A 22 -2.01 -6.38 -27.13
N SER A 23 -1.66 -5.41 -26.30
CA SER A 23 -0.30 -5.20 -25.83
C SER A 23 0.12 -6.24 -24.79
N LYS A 24 1.44 -6.45 -24.65
CA LYS A 24 2.01 -7.28 -23.59
C LYS A 24 1.66 -6.74 -22.20
N ILE A 25 1.68 -5.42 -22.04
CA ILE A 25 1.39 -4.75 -20.76
C ILE A 25 -0.03 -5.05 -20.29
N TYR A 26 -1.01 -5.04 -21.18
CA TYR A 26 -2.38 -5.41 -20.84
C TYR A 26 -2.42 -6.83 -20.25
N ASN A 27 -1.77 -7.79 -20.91
CA ASN A 27 -1.72 -9.17 -20.40
C ASN A 27 -0.95 -9.28 -19.07
N GLU A 28 0.11 -8.50 -18.86
CA GLU A 28 0.83 -8.44 -17.59
C GLU A 28 -0.07 -7.92 -16.45
N ILE A 29 -0.87 -6.88 -16.70
CA ILE A 29 -1.85 -6.35 -15.74
C ILE A 29 -2.93 -7.40 -15.43
N ILE A 30 -3.49 -8.05 -16.46
CA ILE A 30 -4.51 -9.08 -16.27
C ILE A 30 -3.97 -10.25 -15.46
N ASN A 31 -2.78 -10.76 -15.80
CA ASN A 31 -2.15 -11.84 -15.07
C ASN A 31 -1.87 -11.45 -13.61
N PHE A 32 -1.41 -10.23 -13.37
CA PHE A 32 -1.21 -9.73 -12.01
C PHE A 32 -2.51 -9.69 -11.20
N ILE A 33 -3.61 -9.18 -11.78
CA ILE A 33 -4.92 -9.16 -11.13
C ILE A 33 -5.43 -10.58 -10.85
N MET A 34 -5.25 -11.53 -11.77
CA MET A 34 -5.63 -12.93 -11.56
C MET A 34 -4.84 -13.58 -10.44
N ASN A 35 -3.52 -13.36 -10.39
CA ASN A 35 -2.69 -13.86 -9.29
C ASN A 35 -3.11 -13.28 -7.94
N LEU A 36 -3.44 -11.98 -7.88
CA LEU A 36 -3.97 -11.37 -6.66
C LEU A 36 -5.30 -12.00 -6.25
N ASN A 37 -6.22 -12.19 -7.19
CA ASN A 37 -7.51 -12.82 -6.93
C ASN A 37 -7.34 -14.23 -6.36
N GLU A 38 -6.49 -15.06 -6.98
CA GLU A 38 -6.18 -16.40 -6.50
C GLU A 38 -5.58 -16.40 -5.09
N SER A 39 -4.72 -15.43 -4.78
CA SER A 39 -4.04 -15.34 -3.48
C SER A 39 -4.97 -15.01 -2.30
N ILE A 40 -6.16 -14.47 -2.57
CA ILE A 40 -7.14 -14.09 -1.54
C ILE A 40 -8.35 -15.02 -1.48
N ILE A 41 -8.40 -16.08 -2.30
CA ILE A 41 -9.50 -17.05 -2.25
C ILE A 41 -9.56 -17.68 -0.85
N ALA A 42 -10.77 -17.69 -0.27
CA ALA A 42 -11.03 -18.20 1.08
C ALA A 42 -10.25 -17.49 2.20
N VAL A 43 -9.70 -16.30 1.94
CA VAL A 43 -9.10 -15.44 2.97
C VAL A 43 -10.16 -14.47 3.46
N GLU A 44 -10.51 -14.56 4.75
CA GLU A 44 -11.41 -13.61 5.40
C GLU A 44 -10.62 -12.41 5.93
N MET A 45 -11.05 -11.20 5.54
CA MET A 45 -10.50 -9.96 6.08
C MET A 45 -10.99 -9.77 7.52
N LYS A 46 -10.07 -9.82 8.47
CA LYS A 46 -10.36 -9.52 9.88
C LYS A 46 -10.02 -8.05 10.18
N PRO A 47 -10.76 -7.40 11.10
CA PRO A 47 -10.37 -6.08 11.59
C PRO A 47 -8.96 -6.14 12.18
N LEU A 48 -8.03 -5.38 11.61
CA LEU A 48 -6.66 -5.29 12.08
C LEU A 48 -6.52 -4.09 13.00
N GLU A 49 -5.89 -4.29 14.15
CA GLU A 49 -5.58 -3.19 15.05
C GLU A 49 -4.25 -2.53 14.72
N CYS A 50 -3.28 -3.32 14.24
CA CYS A 50 -2.00 -2.80 13.74
C CYS A 50 -1.31 -3.80 12.79
N PHE A 51 -0.35 -3.30 12.03
CA PHE A 51 0.56 -4.10 11.21
C PHE A 51 2.01 -3.88 11.64
N VAL A 52 2.84 -4.92 11.53
CA VAL A 52 4.26 -4.90 11.92
C VAL A 52 5.12 -5.53 10.83
N ALA A 53 6.36 -5.05 10.70
CA ALA A 53 7.33 -5.68 9.81
C ALA A 53 7.73 -7.07 10.34
N CYS A 54 7.89 -8.04 9.45
CA CYS A 54 8.49 -9.32 9.78
C CYS A 54 9.97 -9.09 10.05
N ASP A 55 10.41 -9.18 11.30
CA ASP A 55 11.82 -9.14 11.63
C ASP A 55 12.49 -10.40 11.06
N ASN A 56 13.47 -10.23 10.17
CA ASN A 56 14.30 -11.33 9.63
C ASN A 56 15.13 -12.07 10.71
N SER A 57 14.95 -11.72 11.99
CA SER A 57 15.66 -12.29 13.14
C SER A 57 14.76 -13.23 13.95
N ARG A 58 14.33 -14.35 13.34
CA ARG A 58 14.31 -15.71 13.92
C ARG A 58 13.49 -16.65 13.06
N GLY A 59 14.15 -17.72 12.60
CA GLY A 59 13.46 -18.89 12.06
C GLY A 59 12.53 -19.53 13.08
N THR A 60 11.65 -20.37 12.54
CA THR A 60 10.89 -21.46 13.19
C THR A 60 9.84 -21.06 14.22
N ASN A 61 8.57 -20.98 13.79
CA ASN A 61 7.54 -22.00 14.06
C ASN A 61 6.12 -21.43 13.84
N LEU A 62 5.53 -21.75 12.70
CA LEU A 62 4.10 -22.01 12.64
C LEU A 62 3.90 -23.34 13.39
N GLY A 63 3.41 -23.29 14.62
CA GLY A 63 3.11 -24.51 15.37
C GLY A 63 2.82 -24.26 16.84
N ASN A 64 1.52 -24.34 17.17
CA ASN A 64 0.95 -24.72 18.46
C ASN A 64 1.29 -23.93 19.73
N ASN A 65 0.21 -23.43 20.34
CA ASN A 65 0.11 -23.25 21.78
C ASN A 65 0.61 -24.50 22.51
N ASN A 66 1.68 -24.38 23.29
CA ASN A 66 1.77 -24.79 24.70
C ASN A 66 3.20 -24.67 25.28
N ASN A 67 3.25 -24.06 26.47
CA ASN A 67 4.27 -24.13 27.55
C ASN A 67 5.73 -23.65 27.34
N GLY A 68 6.06 -22.61 28.12
CA GLY A 68 7.10 -22.70 29.17
C GLY A 68 8.52 -22.24 28.83
N GLY A 69 8.99 -21.17 29.50
CA GLY A 69 10.42 -20.94 29.72
C GLY A 69 10.90 -19.48 29.58
N ASN A 70 11.15 -18.84 30.73
CA ASN A 70 11.77 -17.52 30.92
C ASN A 70 13.12 -17.31 30.19
N ASN A 71 13.33 -16.14 29.58
CA ASN A 71 14.18 -15.04 30.10
C ASN A 71 14.56 -14.09 28.96
N GLY A 72 14.01 -12.88 29.00
CA GLY A 72 14.36 -11.78 28.11
C GLY A 72 13.54 -10.56 28.51
N ASN A 73 14.20 -9.61 29.17
CA ASN A 73 13.64 -8.38 29.71
C ASN A 73 12.89 -7.59 28.63
N SER A 74 11.57 -7.77 28.56
CA SER A 74 10.66 -7.00 27.71
C SER A 74 9.68 -6.31 28.64
N ASN A 75 9.70 -4.98 28.64
CA ASN A 75 8.72 -4.14 29.31
C ASN A 75 7.35 -4.42 28.68
N ASN A 76 6.69 -5.47 29.15
CA ASN A 76 5.40 -5.91 28.67
C ASN A 76 4.31 -5.04 29.30
N ASN A 77 3.86 -4.03 28.54
CA ASN A 77 2.54 -3.45 28.76
C ASN A 77 1.51 -4.56 28.51
N ASP A 78 0.84 -5.00 29.57
CA ASP A 78 -0.13 -6.11 29.65
C ASP A 78 -1.45 -5.84 28.87
N SER A 79 -1.45 -4.88 27.95
CA SER A 79 -2.60 -4.42 27.15
C SER A 79 -2.72 -5.09 25.77
N ASP A 80 -1.87 -6.08 25.47
CA ASP A 80 -1.60 -6.52 24.09
C ASP A 80 -2.14 -7.92 23.74
N LYS A 81 -2.74 -8.62 24.71
CA LYS A 81 -3.17 -10.03 24.58
C LYS A 81 -4.41 -10.27 23.69
N GLY A 82 -4.96 -9.23 23.05
CA GLY A 82 -6.17 -9.34 22.21
C GLY A 82 -6.06 -8.72 20.82
N LYS A 83 -4.94 -8.07 20.48
CA LYS A 83 -4.83 -7.30 19.24
C LYS A 83 -4.55 -8.22 18.06
N LEU A 84 -5.43 -8.21 17.07
CA LEU A 84 -5.18 -8.85 15.78
C LEU A 84 -4.10 -8.06 15.03
N ARG A 85 -2.89 -8.63 14.98
CA ARG A 85 -1.72 -8.06 14.29
C ARG A 85 -1.48 -8.74 12.95
N LEU A 86 -1.21 -7.96 11.92
CA LEU A 86 -0.74 -8.47 10.63
C LEU A 86 0.77 -8.32 10.50
N THR A 87 1.47 -9.43 10.30
CA THR A 87 2.90 -9.44 10.01
C THR A 87 3.11 -9.34 8.50
N LEU A 88 3.92 -8.37 8.07
CA LEU A 88 4.12 -8.03 6.66
C LEU A 88 5.59 -8.22 6.25
N SER A 89 5.82 -8.58 4.98
CA SER A 89 7.17 -8.43 4.42
C SER A 89 7.58 -6.95 4.44
N LYS A 90 8.89 -6.67 4.43
CA LYS A 90 9.41 -5.29 4.47
C LYS A 90 8.79 -4.41 3.38
N ASN A 91 8.67 -4.93 2.16
CA ASN A 91 8.18 -4.17 1.02
C ASN A 91 6.70 -3.83 1.19
N VAL A 92 5.89 -4.77 1.68
CA VAL A 92 4.47 -4.53 1.94
C VAL A 92 4.29 -3.59 3.13
N TYR A 93 5.09 -3.75 4.19
CA TYR A 93 5.11 -2.85 5.35
C TYR A 93 5.40 -1.40 4.94
N ASN A 94 6.44 -1.18 4.13
CA ASN A 94 6.83 0.13 3.66
C ASN A 94 5.73 0.80 2.82
N ILE A 95 5.03 0.03 1.98
CA ILE A 95 3.87 0.54 1.23
C ILE A 95 2.69 0.88 2.17
N PHE A 96 2.45 0.09 3.21
CA PHE A 96 1.40 0.38 4.20
C PHE A 96 1.69 1.66 4.98
N GLU A 97 2.94 1.87 5.41
CA GLU A 97 3.35 3.12 6.07
C GLU A 97 3.23 4.32 5.11
N LEU A 98 3.58 4.17 3.83
CA LEU A 98 3.36 5.22 2.84
C LEU A 98 1.88 5.61 2.71
N ILE A 99 0.99 4.61 2.60
CA ILE A 99 -0.47 4.85 2.51
C ILE A 99 -0.98 5.54 3.79
N LYS A 100 -0.49 5.13 4.96
CA LYS A 100 -0.84 5.75 6.24
C LYS A 100 -0.40 7.21 6.31
N ASN A 101 0.81 7.55 5.83
CA ASN A 101 1.28 8.93 5.77
C ASN A 101 0.44 9.76 4.79
N ILE A 102 0.09 9.20 3.63
CA ILE A 102 -0.84 9.85 2.68
C ILE A 102 -2.19 10.12 3.32
N ASN A 103 -2.70 9.20 4.15
CA ASN A 103 -3.96 9.41 4.87
C ASN A 103 -3.90 10.64 5.79
N THR A 104 -2.76 10.92 6.42
CA THR A 104 -2.59 12.15 7.23
C THR A 104 -2.61 13.45 6.40
N CYS A 105 -2.32 13.36 5.09
CA CYS A 105 -2.45 14.50 4.19
C CYS A 105 -3.92 14.93 4.02
N ILE A 106 -4.87 13.99 4.18
CA ILE A 106 -6.32 14.30 4.13
C ILE A 106 -6.69 15.21 5.29
N ASP A 107 -6.25 14.86 6.51
CA ASP A 107 -6.53 15.64 7.72
C ASP A 107 -5.96 17.06 7.64
N SER A 108 -4.81 17.21 6.98
CA SER A 108 -4.14 18.50 6.76
C SER A 108 -4.78 19.34 5.65
N CYS A 109 -5.67 18.77 4.84
CA CYS A 109 -6.29 19.41 3.69
C CYS A 109 -7.83 19.41 3.81
N PRO A 110 -8.40 20.16 4.77
CA PRO A 110 -9.84 20.16 4.99
C PRO A 110 -10.61 20.75 3.80
N PRO A 111 -11.90 20.37 3.63
CA PRO A 111 -12.74 20.93 2.58
C PRO A 111 -12.86 22.46 2.68
N ILE A 112 -12.74 23.15 1.53
CA ILE A 112 -12.92 24.60 1.44
C ILE A 112 -14.41 24.90 1.28
N LYS A 113 -14.93 25.86 2.04
CA LYS A 113 -16.31 26.36 1.87
C LYS A 113 -16.46 26.94 0.46
N GLN A 114 -17.34 26.35 -0.35
CA GLN A 114 -17.58 26.78 -1.71
C GLN A 114 -19.07 26.68 -2.08
N PRO A 115 -19.57 27.57 -2.96
CA PRO A 115 -20.95 27.49 -3.45
C PRO A 115 -21.16 26.42 -4.54
N ALA A 116 -20.07 25.87 -5.10
CA ALA A 116 -20.11 24.91 -6.19
C ALA A 116 -20.58 23.52 -5.70
N ARG A 117 -21.47 22.88 -6.49
CA ARG A 117 -22.00 21.53 -6.23
C ARG A 117 -21.05 20.39 -6.61
N PHE A 118 -20.04 20.67 -7.42
CA PHE A 118 -19.05 19.69 -7.86
C PHE A 118 -17.90 19.58 -6.86
N GLY A 119 -16.86 18.80 -7.20
CA GLY A 119 -15.72 18.48 -6.34
C GLY A 119 -15.19 19.66 -5.54
N ASN A 120 -14.81 19.38 -4.28
CA ASN A 120 -14.31 20.41 -3.38
C ASN A 120 -12.97 20.97 -3.88
N LYS A 121 -12.83 22.30 -3.96
CA LYS A 121 -11.58 22.95 -4.37
C LYS A 121 -10.39 22.61 -3.48
N GLY A 122 -10.62 22.25 -2.22
CA GLY A 122 -9.58 21.78 -1.29
C GLY A 122 -8.90 20.49 -1.73
N PHE A 123 -9.50 19.72 -2.65
CA PHE A 123 -8.88 18.52 -3.22
C PHE A 123 -7.55 18.82 -3.91
N GLN A 124 -7.37 20.01 -4.50
CA GLN A 124 -6.09 20.40 -5.10
C GLN A 124 -4.97 20.46 -4.06
N ASN A 125 -5.26 21.00 -2.87
CA ASN A 125 -4.29 21.05 -1.77
C ASN A 125 -3.89 19.65 -1.31
N PHE A 126 -4.86 18.72 -1.28
CA PHE A 126 -4.58 17.31 -1.01
C PHE A 126 -3.69 16.70 -2.10
N CYS A 127 -3.96 16.94 -3.39
CA CYS A 127 -3.12 16.46 -4.48
C CYS A 127 -1.68 16.98 -4.36
N ASP A 128 -1.49 18.26 -4.06
CA ASP A 128 -0.15 18.85 -3.89
C ASP A 128 0.61 18.20 -2.72
N ALA A 129 -0.07 18.00 -1.58
CA ALA A 129 0.49 17.29 -0.43
C ALA A 129 0.79 15.82 -0.74
N TYR A 130 -0.13 15.11 -1.41
CA TYR A 130 0.01 13.73 -1.85
C TYR A 130 1.25 13.55 -2.74
N TYR A 131 1.39 14.38 -3.78
CA TYR A 131 2.54 14.29 -4.69
C TYR A 131 3.85 14.59 -3.99
N LYS A 132 3.86 15.55 -3.06
CA LYS A 132 5.04 15.84 -2.23
C LYS A 132 5.44 14.64 -1.36
N GLU A 133 4.48 14.00 -0.70
CA GLU A 133 4.73 12.83 0.15
C GLU A 133 5.26 11.65 -0.69
N ILE A 134 4.60 11.32 -1.79
CA ILE A 134 5.03 10.25 -2.72
C ILE A 134 6.45 10.50 -3.23
N ASN A 135 6.74 11.70 -3.73
CA ASN A 135 8.05 12.02 -4.29
C ASN A 135 9.17 11.98 -3.24
N THR A 136 8.84 12.18 -1.97
CA THR A 136 9.81 12.15 -0.87
C THR A 136 10.06 10.72 -0.40
N GLN A 137 9.01 9.91 -0.22
CA GLN A 137 9.10 8.60 0.42
C GLN A 137 9.36 7.45 -0.55
N LEU A 138 8.73 7.47 -1.74
CA LEU A 138 8.75 6.34 -2.66
C LEU A 138 10.17 5.96 -3.12
N PRO A 139 11.08 6.90 -3.44
CA PRO A 139 12.45 6.54 -3.81
C PRO A 139 13.17 5.75 -2.72
N THR A 140 13.03 6.17 -1.46
CA THR A 140 13.62 5.49 -0.30
C THR A 140 13.04 4.08 -0.14
N ILE A 141 11.72 3.96 -0.23
CA ILE A 141 11.03 2.66 -0.13
C ILE A 141 11.52 1.70 -1.20
N LEU A 142 11.70 2.17 -2.44
CA LEU A 142 12.17 1.34 -3.55
C LEU A 142 13.64 0.91 -3.40
N ILE A 143 14.49 1.73 -2.78
CA ILE A 143 15.89 1.37 -2.48
C ILE A 143 15.97 0.36 -1.34
N GLU A 144 15.08 0.47 -0.37
CA GLU A 144 15.05 -0.38 0.82
C GLU A 144 14.31 -1.72 0.62
N SER A 145 13.64 -1.88 -0.52
CA SER A 145 12.84 -3.06 -0.93
C SER A 145 13.67 -4.15 -1.59
#